data_AF-A0A965E844-F1
#
_entry.id   AF-A0A965E844-F1
#
_cell.length_a   1.000
_cell.length_b   1.000
_cell.length_c   1.000
_cell.angle_alpha   90.00
_cell.angle_beta   90.00
_cell.angle_gamma   90.00
#
_symmetry.space_group_name_H-M   'P 1'
#
loop_
_entity.id
_entity.type
_entity.pdbx_description
1 polymer ?
#
loop_
_entity_poly.entity_id
_entity_poly.type
_entity_poly.pdbx_seq_one_letter_code
_entity_poly.pdbx_strand_id
1 'polypeptide(L)' 'MDSRETRAKRYFPERSEEALAFEELLATKAIERGLIGPAEGERIWQRHIENC' A
#
# COMPACT_ATOMS: atom_id res chain seq x y z
N MET A 1 10.91 -12.67 -3.97
CA MET A 1 10.15 -11.47 -3.56
C MET A 1 8.91 -11.44 -4.44
N ASP A 2 7.72 -11.62 -3.86
CA ASP A 2 6.47 -11.43 -4.62
C ASP A 2 6.31 -9.94 -4.96
N SER A 3 5.95 -9.62 -6.20
CA SER A 3 5.65 -8.23 -6.60
C SER A 3 4.41 -7.71 -5.86
N ARG A 4 4.28 -6.38 -5.75
CA ARG A 4 3.07 -5.73 -5.19
C ARG A 4 1.81 -6.18 -5.89
N GLU A 5 1.85 -6.31 -7.22
CA GLU A 5 0.71 -6.81 -8.01
C GLU A 5 0.33 -8.24 -7.67
N THR A 6 1.32 -9.10 -7.37
CA THR A 6 1.07 -10.49 -6.97
C THR A 6 0.39 -10.54 -5.60
N ARG A 7 0.85 -9.72 -4.64
CA ARG A 7 0.22 -9.60 -3.32
C ARG A 7 -1.17 -8.98 -3.42
N ALA A 8 -1.36 -7.95 -4.25
CA ALA A 8 -2.65 -7.32 -4.48
C ALA A 8 -3.69 -8.34 -4.98
N LYS A 9 -3.34 -9.14 -5.99
CA LYS A 9 -4.23 -10.20 -6.50
C LYS A 9 -4.47 -11.32 -5.49
N ARG A 10 -3.51 -11.61 -4.62
CA ARG A 10 -3.65 -12.65 -3.57
C ARG A 10 -4.60 -12.22 -2.46
N TYR A 11 -4.43 -11.02 -1.92
CA TYR A 11 -5.19 -10.55 -0.75
C TYR A 11 -6.48 -9.81 -1.14
N PHE A 12 -6.48 -9.15 -2.29
CA PHE A 12 -7.59 -8.32 -2.79
C PHE A 12 -7.94 -8.70 -4.24
N PRO A 13 -8.37 -9.95 -4.53
CA PRO A 13 -8.56 -10.42 -5.90
C PRO A 13 -9.58 -9.61 -6.71
N GLU A 14 -10.63 -9.09 -6.06
CA GLU A 14 -11.68 -8.27 -6.70
C GLU A 14 -11.34 -6.78 -6.70
N ARG A 15 -10.27 -6.37 -6.01
CA ARG A 15 -9.94 -4.97 -5.70
C ARG A 15 -8.43 -4.70 -5.82
N SER A 16 -7.73 -5.49 -6.63
CA SER A 16 -6.28 -5.45 -6.69
C SER A 16 -5.75 -4.12 -7.19
N GLU A 17 -6.44 -3.50 -8.15
CA GLU A 17 -6.09 -2.18 -8.67
C GLU A 17 -6.34 -1.08 -7.64
N GLU A 18 -7.45 -1.17 -6.89
CA GLU A 18 -7.76 -0.24 -5.80
C GLU A 18 -6.72 -0.34 -4.68
N ALA A 19 -6.28 -1.56 -4.31
CA ALA A 19 -5.24 -1.77 -3.30
C ALA A 19 -3.89 -1.18 -3.70
N LEU A 20 -3.51 -1.30 -4.98
CA LEU A 20 -2.28 -0.71 -5.52
C LEU A 20 -2.36 0.82 -5.55
N ALA A 21 -3.48 1.37 -6.03
CA ALA A 21 -3.71 2.81 -6.03
C ALA A 21 -3.72 3.39 -4.61
N PHE A 22 -4.29 2.65 -3.65
CA PHE A 22 -4.30 3.05 -2.26
C PHE A 22 -2.90 3.05 -1.64
N GLU A 23 -2.07 2.06 -1.96
CA GLU A 23 -0.65 2.07 -1.56
C GLU A 23 0.07 3.33 -2.07
N GLU A 24 -0.10 3.67 -3.35
CA GLU A 24 0.53 4.87 -3.94
C GLU A 24 0.08 6.16 -3.25
N LEU A 25 -1.22 6.29 -2.97
CA LEU A 25 -1.78 7.43 -2.24
C LEU A 25 -1.19 7.55 -0.83
N LEU A 26 -1.02 6.43 -0.13
CA LEU A 26 -0.40 6.42 1.19
C LEU A 26 1.10 6.76 1.10
N ALA A 27 1.81 6.23 0.11
CA ALA A 27 3.25 6.44 -0.07
C ALA A 27 3.61 7.85 -0.55
N THR A 28 2.62 8.64 -0.96
CA THR A 28 2.80 10.01 -1.44
C THR A 28 2.00 10.99 -0.59
N LYS A 29 0.69 11.05 -0.79
CA LYS A 29 -0.21 12.05 -0.22
C LYS A 29 -0.36 11.93 1.29
N ALA A 30 -0.32 10.72 1.85
CA ALA A 30 -0.37 10.58 3.30
C ALA A 30 0.94 11.04 3.96
N ILE A 31 2.09 10.88 3.29
CA ILE A 31 3.37 11.41 3.77
C ILE A 31 3.43 12.93 3.65
N GLU A 32 3.07 13.49 2.48
CA GLU A 32 3.01 14.94 2.26
C GLU A 32 2.14 15.67 3.30
N ARG A 33 1.06 15.01 3.75
CA ARG A 33 0.11 15.55 4.73
C ARG A 33 0.48 15.23 6.18
N GLY A 34 1.57 14.51 6.43
CA GLY A 34 2.01 14.13 7.78
C GLY A 34 1.15 13.07 8.46
N LEU A 35 0.33 12.33 7.71
CA LEU A 35 -0.47 11.20 8.22
C LEU A 35 0.38 9.94 8.39
N ILE A 36 1.39 9.77 7.54
CA ILE A 36 2.35 8.67 7.57
C ILE A 36 3.75 9.27 7.63
N GLY A 37 4.60 8.75 8.51
CA GLY A 37 5.99 9.18 8.59
C GLY A 37 6.77 8.78 7.33
N PRO A 38 7.74 9.57 6.84
CA PRO A 38 8.49 9.24 5.62
C PRO A 38 9.21 7.89 5.69
N ALA A 39 9.65 7.47 6.88
CA ALA A 39 10.27 6.15 7.12
C ALA A 39 9.27 4.97 7.03
N GLU A 40 7.97 5.24 7.05
CA GLU A 40 6.94 4.22 6.88
C GLU A 40 6.64 3.97 5.40
N GLY A 41 7.01 4.88 4.50
CA GLY A 41 6.69 4.82 3.06
C GLY A 41 7.05 3.49 2.38
N GLU A 42 8.24 2.95 2.68
CA GLU A 42 8.70 1.67 2.13
C GLU A 42 7.98 0.44 2.71
N ARG A 43 7.30 0.62 3.85
CA ARG A 43 6.63 -0.45 4.62
C ARG A 43 5.11 -0.36 4.58
N ILE A 44 4.55 0.58 3.80
CA ILE A 44 3.11 0.83 3.72
C ILE A 44 2.33 -0.43 3.37
N TRP A 45 2.80 -1.19 2.38
CA TRP A 45 2.13 -2.41 1.98
C TRP A 45 2.01 -3.38 3.17
N GLN A 46 3.12 -3.64 3.85
CA GLN A 46 3.18 -4.58 4.97
C GLN A 46 2.35 -4.13 6.17
N ARG A 47 2.18 -2.83 6.36
CA ARG A 47 1.59 -2.27 7.58
C ARG A 47 0.13 -1.88 7.44
N HIS A 48 -0.26 -1.38 6.28
CA HIS A 48 -1.55 -0.72 6.06
C HIS A 48 -2.40 -1.38 4.98
N ILE A 49 -1.79 -2.16 4.08
CA ILE A 49 -2.52 -2.82 3.00
C ILE A 49 -2.79 -4.28 3.34
N GLU A 50 -1.76 -5.08 3.63
CA GLU A 50 -1.95 -6.51 3.90
C GLU A 50 -2.42 -6.87 5.33
N ASN A 51 -2.43 -5.89 6.24
CA ASN A 51 -2.92 -6.09 7.61
C ASN A 51 -4.40 -5.71 7.79
N CYS A 52 -5.11 -5.29 6.74
CA CYS A 52 -6.55 -5.07 6.75
C CYS A 52 -7.30 -6.39 6.51
#